data_AF-A0A934GLA2-F1
#
_entry.id   AF-A0A934GLA2-F1
#
_cell.length_a   1.000
_cell.length_b   1.000
_cell.length_c   1.000
_cell.angle_alpha   90.00
_cell.angle_beta   90.00
_cell.angle_gamma   90.00
#
_symmetry.space_group_name_H-M   'P 1'
#
loop_
_entity.id
_entity.type
_entity.pdbx_description
1 polymer ?
#
loop_
_entity_poly.entity_id
_entity_poly.type
_entity_poly.pdbx_seq_one_letter_code
_entity_poly.pdbx_strand_id
1 'polypeptide(L)'
;MSRVLKDIPADYQTILAPAAYVGNPLIETLPRIFTEDDVREDLRHFPKSASAVERALPPHERLHCVSAIDDLVIPMPVAFDVEAALSVLIRRGYAARNPFNREWRRKHFQIKESMSEPLEQYQVRCKSVPAIMVTGVSGGGKTTLIESLLEMYPQTIIHTAYKGNSFNFKQLVWIGVNASFDASLKGLVLAMFGAVDAALGKDYRSQFERSKASIDTLIGHLSVVFTTHHLGVLFVDEIQCLMLRGDEEAKLALSLFLKIANVCKVPIVFGGTYAAVRLFSKVARNARRVCSGGYFDLALPASFEDVIWDKLVVEVIWNKYQWVNQPAPLMDDLRKLLFKLTQGILAILVALHRASQVYAIRHGMNTVDAAVLNKVYETQFVLLHPALDALRSNKKNRLEKFEDLLPPKDQMSTLLRPSNDEALLERIQRLFAAAQNDAATVENEGEEPGNALSIPKAANSAGEASQAAARLMEQIRLNPALKELARRSGLIGSEECGTT
;
A
#
# COMPACT_ATOMS: atom_id res chain seq x y z
N MET A 1 -14.75 -7.14 -4.63
CA MET A 1 -14.57 -7.84 -5.93
C MET A 1 -13.18 -7.51 -6.46
N SER A 2 -12.34 -8.52 -6.71
CA SER A 2 -10.96 -8.30 -7.21
C SER A 2 -10.99 -7.66 -8.60
N ARG A 3 -10.33 -6.51 -8.75
CA ARG A 3 -10.23 -5.74 -10.01
C ARG A 3 -9.09 -6.22 -10.90
N VAL A 4 -8.55 -7.43 -10.66
CA VAL A 4 -7.36 -7.92 -11.37
C VAL A 4 -7.65 -8.08 -12.85
N LEU A 5 -7.04 -7.22 -13.64
CA LEU A 5 -7.11 -7.31 -15.09
C LEU A 5 -6.15 -8.41 -15.57
N LYS A 6 -6.71 -9.44 -16.21
CA LYS A 6 -5.98 -10.57 -16.78
C LYS A 6 -6.15 -10.61 -18.30
N ASP A 7 -5.08 -11.02 -18.96
CA ASP A 7 -5.04 -11.43 -20.36
C ASP A 7 -5.41 -10.29 -21.32
N ILE A 8 -4.96 -9.09 -20.98
CA ILE A 8 -5.20 -7.89 -21.77
C ILE A 8 -4.32 -7.92 -23.02
N PRO A 9 -4.84 -7.60 -24.21
CA PRO A 9 -4.01 -7.43 -25.39
C PRO A 9 -3.02 -6.29 -25.21
N ALA A 10 -1.79 -6.47 -25.70
CA ALA A 10 -0.75 -5.46 -25.65
C ALA A 10 -1.14 -4.22 -26.47
N ASP A 11 -1.30 -3.08 -25.80
CA ASP A 11 -1.39 -1.76 -26.41
C ASP A 11 -0.07 -1.02 -26.13
N TYR A 12 0.63 -0.60 -27.18
CA TYR A 12 1.99 -0.03 -27.06
C TYR A 12 1.93 1.49 -27.07
N GLN A 13 2.17 2.10 -25.91
CA GLN A 13 2.12 3.54 -25.72
C GLN A 13 3.52 4.15 -25.67
N THR A 14 3.67 5.34 -26.24
CA THR A 14 4.93 6.09 -26.17
C THR A 14 5.03 6.80 -24.83
N ILE A 15 6.07 6.48 -24.06
CA ILE A 15 6.31 7.10 -22.75
C ILE A 15 7.32 8.24 -22.92
N LEU A 16 6.95 9.44 -22.46
CA LEU A 16 7.75 10.67 -22.61
C LEU A 16 9.04 10.68 -21.77
N ALA A 17 9.20 9.78 -20.80
CA ALA A 17 10.43 9.68 -19.99
C ALA A 17 10.53 8.36 -19.21
N PRO A 18 11.74 7.98 -18.75
CA PRO A 18 13.08 8.25 -19.27
C PRO A 18 13.42 7.57 -20.61
N ALA A 19 14.46 8.06 -21.30
CA ALA A 19 14.96 7.50 -22.57
C ALA A 19 15.26 5.98 -22.51
N ALA A 20 15.62 5.48 -21.32
CA ALA A 20 15.86 4.06 -21.07
C ALA A 20 14.61 3.17 -21.20
N TYR A 21 13.41 3.77 -21.21
CA TYR A 21 12.14 3.06 -21.32
C TYR A 21 11.66 2.95 -22.77
N VAL A 22 12.13 3.83 -23.64
CA VAL A 22 11.76 3.88 -25.05
C VAL A 22 12.28 2.65 -25.78
N GLY A 23 11.44 2.05 -26.60
CA GLY A 23 11.77 0.85 -27.36
C GLY A 23 11.79 -0.42 -26.52
N ASN A 24 11.09 -0.43 -25.38
CA ASN A 24 10.92 -1.62 -24.56
C ASN A 24 9.43 -2.03 -24.54
N PRO A 25 9.05 -3.11 -25.24
CA PRO A 25 7.65 -3.53 -25.32
C PRO A 25 7.06 -3.92 -23.97
N LEU A 26 7.88 -4.30 -22.98
CA LEU A 26 7.41 -4.67 -21.65
C LEU A 26 7.00 -3.47 -20.79
N ILE A 27 7.48 -2.27 -21.16
CA ILE A 27 7.21 -1.03 -20.43
C ILE A 27 6.13 -0.23 -21.15
N GLU A 28 6.19 -0.20 -22.48
CA GLU A 28 5.23 0.52 -23.34
C GLU A 28 3.81 -0.05 -23.24
N THR A 29 3.63 -1.28 -22.76
CA THR A 29 2.32 -1.90 -22.49
C THR A 29 1.78 -1.66 -21.09
N LEU A 30 2.60 -1.16 -20.17
CA LEU A 30 2.12 -0.80 -18.84
C LEU A 30 1.26 0.47 -18.93
N PRO A 31 0.34 0.69 -17.97
CA PRO A 31 -0.40 1.95 -17.86
C PRO A 31 0.52 3.16 -17.91
N ARG A 32 -0.02 4.35 -18.16
CA ARG A 32 0.76 5.59 -18.03
C ARG A 32 1.36 5.71 -16.63
N ILE A 33 2.40 6.52 -16.47
CA ILE A 33 2.89 6.87 -15.13
C ILE A 33 1.77 7.65 -14.45
N PHE A 34 1.28 7.12 -13.33
CA PHE A 34 0.14 7.67 -12.61
C PHE A 34 0.49 9.02 -11.98
N THR A 35 -0.48 9.93 -12.01
CA THR A 35 -0.48 11.12 -11.17
C THR A 35 -0.99 10.78 -9.78
N GLU A 36 -0.73 11.62 -8.77
CA GLU A 36 -1.28 11.39 -7.43
C GLU A 36 -2.83 11.36 -7.43
N ASP A 37 -3.47 12.08 -8.36
CA ASP A 37 -4.91 12.02 -8.55
C ASP A 37 -5.40 10.68 -9.11
N ASP A 38 -4.67 10.10 -10.07
CA ASP A 38 -4.99 8.76 -10.58
C ASP A 38 -4.91 7.73 -9.45
N VAL A 39 -3.83 7.77 -8.63
CA VAL A 39 -3.64 6.87 -7.49
C VAL A 39 -4.76 7.03 -6.46
N ARG A 40 -5.17 8.28 -6.19
CA ARG A 40 -6.24 8.59 -5.24
C ARG A 40 -7.58 7.99 -5.68
N GLU A 41 -7.94 8.10 -6.96
CA GLU A 41 -9.21 7.57 -7.47
C GLU A 41 -9.21 6.05 -7.61
N ASP A 42 -8.11 5.47 -8.09
CA ASP A 42 -8.04 4.03 -8.38
C ASP A 42 -7.89 3.17 -7.12
N LEU A 43 -7.11 3.64 -6.14
CA LEU A 43 -6.88 2.94 -4.87
C LEU A 43 -8.12 2.96 -3.96
N ARG A 44 -8.98 3.95 -4.16
CA ARG A 44 -10.16 4.20 -3.36
C ARG A 44 -11.24 3.15 -3.65
N HIS A 45 -11.71 2.50 -2.59
CA HIS A 45 -12.91 1.67 -2.65
C HIS A 45 -13.86 2.05 -1.50
N PHE A 46 -14.88 2.84 -1.83
CA PHE A 46 -15.97 3.12 -0.91
C PHE A 46 -17.17 2.24 -1.27
N PRO A 47 -17.49 1.24 -0.43
CA PRO A 47 -18.73 0.49 -0.57
C PRO A 47 -19.93 1.44 -0.43
N LYS A 48 -21.12 0.99 -0.83
CA LYS A 48 -22.34 1.79 -0.72
C LYS A 48 -22.51 2.25 0.73
N SER A 49 -22.68 3.55 0.92
CA SER A 49 -22.94 4.14 2.23
C SER A 49 -24.27 3.65 2.76
N ALA A 50 -24.40 3.62 4.10
CA ALA A 50 -25.63 3.23 4.75
C ALA A 50 -26.77 4.17 4.37
N SER A 51 -27.76 3.65 3.65
CA SER A 51 -28.90 4.44 3.16
C SER A 51 -30.08 4.42 4.14
N ALA A 52 -30.98 5.40 4.01
CA ALA A 52 -32.24 5.40 4.76
C ALA A 52 -33.09 4.15 4.48
N VAL A 53 -33.03 3.63 3.24
CA VAL A 53 -33.70 2.39 2.83
C VAL A 53 -33.12 1.19 3.56
N GLU A 54 -31.80 1.04 3.59
CA GLU A 54 -31.13 -0.04 4.32
C GLU A 54 -31.39 0.02 5.83
N ARG A 55 -31.45 1.22 6.41
CA ARG A 55 -31.82 1.42 7.82
C ARG A 55 -33.27 1.04 8.12
N ALA A 56 -34.17 1.13 7.15
CA ALA A 56 -35.57 0.74 7.30
C ALA A 56 -35.79 -0.79 7.19
N LEU A 57 -34.80 -1.54 6.72
CA LEU A 57 -34.90 -3.00 6.59
C LEU A 57 -35.07 -3.69 7.96
N PRO A 58 -35.71 -4.88 7.99
CA PRO A 58 -35.77 -5.72 9.17
C PRO A 58 -34.38 -6.00 9.77
N PRO A 59 -34.27 -6.19 11.11
CA PRO A 59 -32.98 -6.37 11.77
C PRO A 59 -32.10 -7.45 11.16
N HIS A 60 -32.68 -8.60 10.78
CA HIS A 60 -31.93 -9.74 10.25
C HIS A 60 -31.31 -9.45 8.88
N GLU A 61 -31.98 -8.71 7.99
CA GLU A 61 -31.42 -8.28 6.70
C GLU A 61 -30.36 -7.20 6.90
N ARG A 62 -30.63 -6.27 7.80
CA ARG A 62 -29.72 -5.16 8.09
C ARG A 62 -28.36 -5.61 8.61
N LEU A 63 -28.32 -6.71 9.36
CA LEU A 63 -27.07 -7.33 9.80
C LEU A 63 -26.16 -7.70 8.63
N HIS A 64 -26.72 -8.07 7.47
CA HIS A 64 -25.95 -8.33 6.25
C HIS A 64 -25.46 -7.03 5.58
N CYS A 65 -26.17 -5.91 5.73
CA CYS A 65 -25.70 -4.62 5.21
C CYS A 65 -24.45 -4.14 5.96
N VAL A 66 -24.34 -4.41 7.27
CA VAL A 66 -23.19 -3.95 8.08
C VAL A 66 -21.85 -4.50 7.59
N SER A 67 -21.82 -5.68 6.96
CA SER A 67 -20.56 -6.26 6.44
C SER A 67 -19.99 -5.47 5.25
N ALA A 68 -20.77 -4.58 4.62
CA ALA A 68 -20.28 -3.78 3.50
C ALA A 68 -19.05 -2.94 3.88
N ILE A 69 -18.92 -2.52 5.14
CA ILE A 69 -17.77 -1.73 5.61
C ILE A 69 -16.44 -2.50 5.50
N ASP A 70 -16.46 -3.83 5.47
CA ASP A 70 -15.23 -4.64 5.39
C ASP A 70 -14.50 -4.47 4.04
N ASP A 71 -15.22 -4.00 2.99
CA ASP A 71 -14.65 -3.68 1.68
C ASP A 71 -14.06 -2.26 1.61
N LEU A 72 -14.12 -1.47 2.69
CA LEU A 72 -13.65 -0.09 2.71
C LEU A 72 -12.12 0.03 2.54
N VAL A 73 -11.67 0.75 1.50
CA VAL A 73 -10.26 1.09 1.29
C VAL A 73 -10.10 2.61 1.20
N ILE A 74 -9.37 3.17 2.17
CA ILE A 74 -9.05 4.60 2.27
C ILE A 74 -7.58 4.82 1.88
N PRO A 75 -7.30 5.60 0.82
CA PRO A 75 -5.94 6.00 0.47
C PRO A 75 -5.27 6.83 1.57
N MET A 76 -4.17 6.33 2.13
CA MET A 76 -3.33 7.07 3.07
C MET A 76 -2.20 7.80 2.32
N PRO A 77 -1.67 8.93 2.82
CA PRO A 77 -0.60 9.68 2.13
C PRO A 77 0.63 8.85 1.75
N VAL A 78 0.99 7.86 2.57
CA VAL A 78 2.11 6.93 2.31
C VAL A 78 1.89 6.12 1.02
N ALA A 79 0.63 5.89 0.61
CA ALA A 79 0.30 5.15 -0.60
C ALA A 79 0.90 5.78 -1.87
N PHE A 80 0.93 7.11 -1.95
CA PHE A 80 1.50 7.83 -3.09
C PHE A 80 3.00 7.56 -3.25
N ASP A 81 3.72 7.53 -2.13
CA ASP A 81 5.17 7.28 -2.15
C ASP A 81 5.48 5.81 -2.46
N VAL A 82 4.66 4.89 -1.94
CA VAL A 82 4.77 3.45 -2.25
C VAL A 82 4.47 3.20 -3.73
N GLU A 83 3.43 3.81 -4.29
CA GLU A 83 3.09 3.70 -5.72
C GLU A 83 4.23 4.21 -6.59
N ALA A 84 4.72 5.43 -6.34
CA ALA A 84 5.79 6.02 -7.13
C ALA A 84 7.04 5.13 -7.12
N ALA A 85 7.38 4.56 -5.96
CA ALA A 85 8.49 3.63 -5.84
C ALA A 85 8.22 2.30 -6.58
N LEU A 86 7.02 1.74 -6.47
CA LEU A 86 6.59 0.52 -7.17
C LEU A 86 6.64 0.70 -8.70
N SER A 87 6.15 1.83 -9.21
CA SER A 87 6.17 2.18 -10.63
C SER A 87 7.61 2.21 -11.17
N VAL A 88 8.50 2.91 -10.44
CA VAL A 88 9.94 2.95 -10.78
C VAL A 88 10.56 1.55 -10.71
N LEU A 89 10.17 0.75 -9.72
CA LEU A 89 10.69 -0.61 -9.50
C LEU A 89 10.38 -1.53 -10.69
N ILE A 90 9.11 -1.59 -11.10
CA ILE A 90 8.64 -2.42 -12.23
C ILE A 90 9.33 -1.96 -13.52
N ARG A 91 9.30 -0.66 -13.82
CA ARG A 91 9.83 -0.12 -15.09
C ARG A 91 11.35 -0.26 -15.18
N ARG A 92 12.10 0.00 -14.10
CA ARG A 92 13.55 -0.24 -14.08
C ARG A 92 13.88 -1.73 -14.17
N GLY A 93 13.09 -2.59 -13.52
CA GLY A 93 13.19 -4.03 -13.66
C GLY A 93 13.06 -4.50 -15.10
N TYR A 94 12.12 -3.93 -15.85
CA TYR A 94 11.96 -4.21 -17.28
C TYR A 94 13.01 -3.56 -18.18
N ALA A 95 13.46 -2.35 -17.87
CA ALA A 95 14.48 -1.66 -18.66
C ALA A 95 15.78 -2.48 -18.73
N ALA A 96 16.14 -3.14 -17.62
CA ALA A 96 17.28 -4.04 -17.55
C ALA A 96 17.09 -5.37 -18.33
N ARG A 97 15.84 -5.72 -18.69
CA ARG A 97 15.44 -7.00 -19.28
C ARG A 97 14.72 -6.83 -20.62
N ASN A 98 15.09 -5.80 -21.38
CA ASN A 98 14.47 -5.51 -22.67
C ASN A 98 14.68 -6.69 -23.66
N PRO A 99 13.62 -7.35 -24.17
CA PRO A 99 13.71 -8.46 -25.12
C PRO A 99 14.39 -8.10 -26.45
N PHE A 100 14.38 -6.82 -26.83
CA PHE A 100 15.05 -6.34 -28.05
C PHE A 100 16.54 -6.05 -27.84
N ASN A 101 17.00 -5.92 -26.59
CA ASN A 101 18.41 -5.77 -26.28
C ASN A 101 19.17 -7.08 -26.60
N ARG A 102 20.24 -6.96 -27.40
CA ARG A 102 21.07 -8.08 -27.84
C ARG A 102 21.76 -8.80 -26.67
N GLU A 103 22.25 -8.06 -25.68
CA GLU A 103 22.91 -8.65 -24.51
C GLU A 103 21.94 -9.46 -23.67
N TRP A 104 20.72 -8.93 -23.49
CA TRP A 104 19.68 -9.63 -22.75
C TRP A 104 19.22 -10.89 -23.48
N ARG A 105 19.01 -10.85 -24.81
CA ARG A 105 18.69 -12.05 -25.59
C ARG A 105 19.74 -13.14 -25.44
N ARG A 106 21.03 -12.80 -25.56
CA ARG A 106 22.12 -13.76 -25.34
C ARG A 106 22.03 -14.43 -23.98
N LYS A 107 21.79 -13.65 -22.93
CA LYS A 107 21.60 -14.17 -21.57
C LYS A 107 20.35 -15.05 -21.48
N HIS A 108 19.22 -14.60 -22.03
CA HIS A 108 17.97 -15.36 -22.04
C HIS A 108 18.14 -16.76 -22.65
N PHE A 109 18.87 -16.87 -23.76
CA PHE A 109 19.18 -18.16 -24.38
C PHE A 109 20.11 -19.02 -23.50
N GLN A 110 21.15 -18.43 -22.92
CA GLN A 110 22.04 -19.15 -22.00
C GLN A 110 21.28 -19.71 -20.79
N ILE A 111 20.35 -18.96 -20.19
CA ILE A 111 19.54 -19.43 -19.06
C ILE A 111 18.70 -20.66 -19.44
N LYS A 112 18.20 -20.72 -20.69
CA LYS A 112 17.43 -21.86 -21.20
C LYS A 112 18.29 -23.08 -21.53
N GLU A 113 19.54 -22.88 -21.95
CA GLU A 113 20.47 -23.99 -22.24
C GLU A 113 21.11 -24.56 -20.96
N SER A 114 21.41 -23.71 -19.97
CA SER A 114 22.05 -24.08 -18.70
C SER A 114 21.10 -24.74 -17.69
N MET A 115 20.02 -25.40 -18.15
CA MET A 115 19.02 -26.12 -17.33
C MET A 115 19.61 -27.18 -16.39
N SER A 116 20.89 -27.54 -16.60
CA SER A 116 21.57 -28.66 -15.96
C SER A 116 22.79 -28.26 -15.13
N GLU A 117 23.20 -26.98 -15.12
CA GLU A 117 24.46 -26.56 -14.50
C GLU A 117 24.27 -25.81 -13.17
N PRO A 118 25.24 -25.93 -12.23
CA PRO A 118 25.20 -25.21 -10.96
C PRO A 118 25.09 -23.68 -11.14
N LEU A 119 24.30 -23.04 -10.30
CA LEU A 119 24.04 -21.58 -10.30
C LEU A 119 25.29 -20.70 -10.16
N GLU A 120 26.46 -21.27 -9.88
CA GLU A 120 27.74 -20.55 -9.70
C GLU A 120 28.18 -19.82 -10.98
N GLN A 121 27.81 -20.32 -12.17
CA GLN A 121 28.10 -19.65 -13.44
C GLN A 121 27.18 -18.46 -13.75
N TYR A 122 26.10 -18.25 -12.98
CA TYR A 122 25.18 -17.12 -13.16
C TYR A 122 25.70 -15.81 -12.51
N GLN A 123 26.90 -15.81 -11.93
CA GLN A 123 27.53 -14.64 -11.30
C GLN A 123 28.09 -13.64 -12.32
N VAL A 124 27.21 -13.05 -13.12
CA VAL A 124 27.55 -11.84 -13.87
C VAL A 124 27.55 -10.67 -12.89
N ARG A 125 28.65 -9.90 -12.84
CA ARG A 125 28.74 -8.60 -12.15
C ARG A 125 27.59 -7.71 -12.63
N CYS A 126 26.53 -7.60 -11.84
CA CYS A 126 25.37 -6.76 -12.14
C CYS A 126 25.04 -5.90 -10.94
N LYS A 127 24.52 -4.69 -11.21
CA LYS A 127 23.97 -3.81 -10.17
C LYS A 127 22.89 -4.58 -9.40
N SER A 128 22.90 -4.46 -8.07
CA SER A 128 21.94 -5.15 -7.20
C SER A 128 20.52 -4.82 -7.65
N VAL A 129 19.68 -5.84 -7.74
CA VAL A 129 18.26 -5.67 -8.03
C VAL A 129 17.63 -4.92 -6.86
N PRO A 130 16.86 -3.84 -7.13
CA PRO A 130 16.23 -3.06 -6.08
C PRO A 130 15.13 -3.86 -5.38
N ALA A 131 14.92 -3.56 -4.10
CA ALA A 131 13.81 -4.07 -3.32
C ALA A 131 13.18 -2.94 -2.50
N ILE A 132 11.89 -3.08 -2.21
CA ILE A 132 11.10 -2.18 -1.35
C ILE A 132 10.70 -2.94 -0.10
N MET A 133 10.65 -2.26 1.04
CA MET A 133 10.05 -2.78 2.27
C MET A 133 8.93 -1.86 2.73
N VAL A 134 7.78 -2.46 3.03
CA VAL A 134 6.64 -1.80 3.63
C VAL A 134 6.38 -2.44 4.99
N THR A 135 6.47 -1.64 6.05
CA THR A 135 6.21 -2.09 7.43
C THR A 135 5.02 -1.38 8.04
N GLY A 136 4.55 -1.91 9.17
CA GLY A 136 3.42 -1.38 9.93
C GLY A 136 2.83 -2.46 10.83
N VAL A 137 1.98 -2.07 11.78
CA VAL A 137 1.34 -3.03 12.68
C VAL A 137 0.41 -4.00 11.93
N SER A 138 0.18 -5.18 12.52
CA SER A 138 -0.84 -6.10 11.99
C SER A 138 -2.21 -5.42 12.00
N GLY A 139 -2.97 -5.56 10.90
CA GLY A 139 -4.25 -4.86 10.73
C GLY A 139 -4.16 -3.37 10.35
N GLY A 140 -2.97 -2.86 10.02
CA GLY A 140 -2.78 -1.48 9.52
C GLY A 140 -3.05 -1.27 8.02
N GLY A 141 -3.48 -2.31 7.28
CA GLY A 141 -3.81 -2.19 5.85
C GLY A 141 -2.63 -2.36 4.88
N LYS A 142 -1.49 -2.92 5.30
CA LYS A 142 -0.29 -3.13 4.45
C LYS A 142 -0.56 -3.99 3.21
N THR A 143 -1.11 -5.18 3.43
CA THR A 143 -1.43 -6.14 2.36
C THR A 143 -2.42 -5.51 1.39
N THR A 144 -3.52 -4.96 1.92
CA THR A 144 -4.53 -4.25 1.15
C THR A 144 -3.94 -3.11 0.32
N LEU A 145 -3.03 -2.31 0.89
CA LEU A 145 -2.36 -1.22 0.18
C LEU A 145 -1.55 -1.76 -1.01
N ILE A 146 -0.65 -2.73 -0.77
CA ILE A 146 0.25 -3.22 -1.82
C ILE A 146 -0.53 -3.97 -2.90
N GLU A 147 -1.49 -4.82 -2.52
CA GLU A 147 -2.34 -5.53 -3.46
C GLU A 147 -3.17 -4.57 -4.30
N SER A 148 -3.81 -3.57 -3.69
CA SER A 148 -4.61 -2.58 -4.43
C SER A 148 -3.75 -1.76 -5.39
N LEU A 149 -2.51 -1.40 -5.00
CA LEU A 149 -1.55 -0.76 -5.90
C LEU A 149 -1.09 -1.68 -7.04
N LEU A 150 -0.92 -2.98 -6.79
CA LEU A 150 -0.60 -3.96 -7.83
C LEU A 150 -1.77 -4.18 -8.79
N GLU A 151 -3.02 -4.15 -8.29
CA GLU A 151 -4.23 -4.26 -9.11
C GLU A 151 -4.42 -3.10 -10.09
N MET A 152 -3.80 -1.93 -9.85
CA MET A 152 -3.72 -0.84 -10.83
C MET A 152 -2.89 -1.23 -12.08
N TYR A 153 -2.07 -2.27 -11.99
CA TYR A 153 -1.29 -2.81 -13.10
C TYR A 153 -1.93 -4.11 -13.59
N PRO A 154 -2.03 -4.32 -14.92
CA PRO A 154 -2.55 -5.57 -15.46
C PRO A 154 -1.68 -6.73 -15.00
N GLN A 155 -2.27 -7.82 -14.50
CA GLN A 155 -1.47 -8.94 -14.01
C GLN A 155 -0.79 -9.66 -15.17
N THR A 156 -1.48 -9.80 -16.30
CA THR A 156 -0.98 -10.47 -17.51
C THR A 156 -1.32 -9.68 -18.78
N ILE A 157 -0.36 -9.62 -19.71
CA ILE A 157 -0.48 -8.91 -20.98
C ILE A 157 -0.10 -9.86 -22.13
N ILE A 158 -0.90 -9.90 -23.19
CA ILE A 158 -0.67 -10.77 -24.36
C ILE A 158 -0.06 -9.94 -25.49
N HIS A 159 1.18 -10.24 -25.85
CA HIS A 159 1.83 -9.66 -27.01
C HIS A 159 1.62 -10.54 -28.24
N THR A 160 1.43 -9.89 -29.41
CA THR A 160 1.31 -10.57 -30.71
C THR A 160 2.33 -10.07 -31.72
N ALA A 161 2.49 -8.75 -31.83
CA ALA A 161 3.45 -8.11 -32.71
C ALA A 161 4.01 -6.82 -32.11
N TYR A 162 5.29 -6.52 -32.35
CA TYR A 162 5.93 -5.29 -31.93
C TYR A 162 6.87 -4.75 -33.01
N LYS A 163 6.70 -3.47 -33.39
CA LYS A 163 7.46 -2.81 -34.47
C LYS A 163 7.53 -3.65 -35.76
N GLY A 164 6.40 -4.23 -36.17
CA GLY A 164 6.29 -5.06 -37.37
C GLY A 164 6.89 -6.47 -37.28
N ASN A 165 7.43 -6.87 -36.12
CA ASN A 165 7.95 -8.22 -35.90
C ASN A 165 6.97 -9.08 -35.10
N SER A 166 6.90 -10.37 -35.40
CA SER A 166 6.18 -11.36 -34.58
C SER A 166 6.76 -11.40 -33.17
N PHE A 167 5.91 -11.20 -32.16
CA PHE A 167 6.32 -11.04 -30.77
C PHE A 167 5.29 -11.69 -29.84
N ASN A 168 5.11 -13.01 -30.00
CA ASN A 168 4.06 -13.78 -29.33
C ASN A 168 4.51 -14.35 -27.98
N PHE A 169 4.07 -13.75 -26.88
CA PHE A 169 4.13 -14.35 -25.54
C PHE A 169 3.21 -13.60 -24.57
N LYS A 170 3.04 -14.18 -23.38
CA LYS A 170 2.28 -13.62 -22.28
C LYS A 170 3.26 -13.01 -21.26
N GLN A 171 3.24 -11.70 -21.13
CA GLN A 171 3.97 -10.96 -20.09
C GLN A 171 3.21 -11.10 -18.77
N LEU A 172 3.95 -11.31 -17.68
CA LEU A 172 3.46 -11.37 -16.30
C LEU A 172 4.00 -10.16 -15.55
N VAL A 173 3.14 -9.25 -15.09
CA VAL A 173 3.60 -8.00 -14.46
C VAL A 173 3.93 -8.21 -12.99
N TRP A 174 3.11 -8.95 -12.25
CA TRP A 174 3.32 -9.17 -10.84
C TRP A 174 2.78 -10.53 -10.38
N ILE A 175 3.39 -11.04 -9.31
CA ILE A 175 2.85 -12.15 -8.51
C ILE A 175 3.00 -11.81 -7.03
N GLY A 176 2.04 -12.23 -6.22
CA GLY A 176 2.07 -12.15 -4.76
C GLY A 176 2.24 -13.54 -4.15
N VAL A 177 3.06 -13.65 -3.11
CA VAL A 177 3.20 -14.86 -2.29
C VAL A 177 3.25 -14.49 -0.82
N ASN A 178 2.59 -15.27 0.03
CA ASN A 178 2.73 -15.14 1.48
C ASN A 178 3.90 -16.00 1.96
N ALA A 179 4.73 -15.45 2.84
CA ALA A 179 5.73 -16.25 3.53
C ALA A 179 5.02 -17.24 4.47
N SER A 180 4.85 -18.49 4.03
CA SER A 180 4.09 -19.49 4.78
C SER A 180 4.72 -19.84 6.13
N PHE A 181 3.90 -20.23 7.12
CA PHE A 181 4.32 -20.72 8.43
C PHE A 181 5.32 -21.90 8.38
N ASP A 182 5.12 -22.85 7.46
CA ASP A 182 6.00 -24.01 7.34
C ASP A 182 7.41 -23.63 6.84
N ALA A 183 7.55 -22.43 6.23
CA ALA A 183 8.74 -21.73 5.74
C ALA A 183 9.88 -22.59 5.16
N SER A 184 9.59 -23.81 4.69
CA SER A 184 10.59 -24.64 4.05
C SER A 184 11.04 -23.95 2.77
N LEU A 185 12.35 -23.89 2.53
CA LEU A 185 12.91 -23.24 1.35
C LEU A 185 12.29 -23.78 0.05
N LYS A 186 12.04 -25.10 -0.01
CA LYS A 186 11.34 -25.73 -1.13
C LYS A 186 9.88 -25.27 -1.23
N GLY A 187 9.15 -25.22 -0.11
CA GLY A 187 7.77 -24.74 -0.06
C GLY A 187 7.62 -23.30 -0.57
N LEU A 188 8.55 -22.41 -0.22
CA LEU A 188 8.56 -21.02 -0.72
C LEU A 188 8.73 -20.97 -2.25
N VAL A 189 9.62 -21.79 -2.82
CA VAL A 189 9.80 -21.87 -4.28
C VAL A 189 8.55 -22.46 -4.96
N LEU A 190 7.93 -23.49 -4.38
CA LEU A 190 6.69 -24.06 -4.89
C LEU A 190 5.50 -23.08 -4.81
N ALA A 191 5.46 -22.23 -3.78
CA ALA A 191 4.47 -21.16 -3.69
C ALA A 191 4.61 -20.16 -4.84
N MET A 192 5.85 -19.81 -5.23
CA MET A 192 6.09 -18.96 -6.40
C MET A 192 5.65 -19.61 -7.71
N PHE A 193 5.92 -20.91 -7.92
CA PHE A 193 5.37 -21.63 -9.07
C PHE A 193 3.84 -21.61 -9.08
N GLY A 194 3.21 -21.87 -7.93
CA GLY A 194 1.75 -21.82 -7.80
C GLY A 194 1.16 -20.43 -8.09
N ALA A 195 1.85 -19.35 -7.67
CA ALA A 195 1.42 -17.99 -7.97
C ALA A 195 1.53 -17.66 -9.47
N VAL A 196 2.58 -18.15 -10.14
CA VAL A 196 2.70 -18.04 -11.61
C VAL A 196 1.59 -18.84 -12.31
N ASP A 197 1.30 -20.04 -11.83
CA ASP A 197 0.25 -20.90 -12.37
C ASP A 197 -1.13 -20.25 -12.27
N ALA A 198 -1.45 -19.65 -11.12
CA ALA A 198 -2.70 -18.93 -10.88
C ALA A 198 -2.85 -17.67 -11.77
N ALA A 199 -1.74 -17.02 -12.10
CA ALA A 199 -1.74 -15.86 -12.99
C ALA A 199 -1.86 -16.25 -14.47
N LEU A 200 -1.16 -17.31 -14.90
CA LEU A 200 -1.03 -17.67 -16.32
C LEU A 200 -1.99 -18.77 -16.79
N GLY A 201 -2.61 -19.53 -15.88
CA GLY A 201 -3.37 -20.74 -16.19
C GLY A 201 -2.46 -21.90 -16.61
N LYS A 202 -1.33 -22.06 -15.92
CA LYS A 202 -0.32 -23.11 -16.16
C LYS A 202 -0.25 -24.08 -14.98
N ASP A 203 0.59 -25.09 -15.08
CA ASP A 203 0.79 -26.10 -14.05
C ASP A 203 2.28 -26.44 -13.90
N TYR A 204 3.09 -25.43 -13.58
CA TYR A 204 4.50 -25.58 -13.25
C TYR A 204 4.70 -26.20 -11.87
N ARG A 205 3.83 -25.89 -10.92
CA ARG A 205 3.94 -26.37 -9.53
C ARG A 205 3.90 -27.89 -9.47
N SER A 206 2.96 -28.55 -10.14
CA SER A 206 2.84 -30.02 -10.10
C SER A 206 4.09 -30.72 -10.65
N GLN A 207 4.74 -30.12 -11.67
CA GLN A 207 5.95 -30.65 -12.31
C GLN A 207 7.13 -30.71 -11.33
N PHE A 208 7.22 -29.75 -10.41
CA PHE A 208 8.34 -29.62 -9.48
C PHE A 208 8.02 -30.06 -8.04
N GLU A 209 6.75 -30.25 -7.70
CA GLU A 209 6.32 -30.66 -6.36
C GLU A 209 6.91 -32.02 -5.95
N ARG A 210 6.78 -33.01 -6.85
CA ARG A 210 7.32 -34.37 -6.67
C ARG A 210 8.81 -34.50 -6.98
N SER A 211 9.43 -33.42 -7.47
CA SER A 211 10.84 -33.44 -7.83
C SER A 211 11.73 -33.61 -6.60
N LYS A 212 12.72 -34.51 -6.71
CA LYS A 212 13.82 -34.67 -5.75
C LYS A 212 14.96 -33.69 -6.01
N ALA A 213 14.76 -32.74 -6.93
CA ALA A 213 15.76 -31.73 -7.27
C ALA A 213 16.14 -30.87 -6.06
N SER A 214 17.40 -30.42 -6.06
CA SER A 214 17.91 -29.48 -5.07
C SER A 214 17.16 -28.14 -5.17
N ILE A 215 17.18 -27.34 -4.10
CA ILE A 215 16.62 -25.98 -4.10
C ILE A 215 17.27 -25.13 -5.20
N ASP A 216 18.57 -25.30 -5.43
CA ASP A 216 19.30 -24.55 -6.46
C ASP A 216 18.84 -24.90 -7.87
N THR A 217 18.56 -26.18 -8.13
CA THR A 217 17.95 -26.63 -9.39
C THR A 217 16.54 -26.03 -9.55
N LEU A 218 15.75 -26.00 -8.47
CA LEU A 218 14.41 -25.39 -8.49
C LEU A 218 14.46 -23.87 -8.76
N ILE A 219 15.43 -23.15 -8.18
CA ILE A 219 15.68 -21.74 -8.50
C ILE A 219 16.06 -21.57 -9.98
N GLY A 220 16.85 -22.50 -10.54
CA GLY A 220 17.16 -22.52 -11.97
C GLY A 220 15.91 -22.62 -12.84
N HIS A 221 15.03 -23.57 -12.54
CA HIS A 221 13.74 -23.70 -13.24
C HIS A 221 12.84 -22.48 -13.05
N LEU A 222 12.78 -21.93 -11.83
CA LEU A 222 12.01 -20.72 -11.54
C LEU A 222 12.54 -19.53 -12.36
N SER A 223 13.86 -19.39 -12.49
CA SER A 223 14.50 -18.38 -13.32
C SER A 223 14.07 -18.49 -14.79
N VAL A 224 14.01 -19.70 -15.34
CA VAL A 224 13.52 -19.93 -16.71
C VAL A 224 12.07 -19.50 -16.84
N VAL A 225 11.21 -19.85 -15.89
CA VAL A 225 9.78 -19.47 -15.90
C VAL A 225 9.63 -17.94 -15.81
N PHE A 226 10.29 -17.29 -14.85
CA PHE A 226 10.23 -15.84 -14.66
C PHE A 226 10.78 -15.07 -15.87
N THR A 227 11.83 -15.59 -16.50
CA THR A 227 12.44 -14.97 -17.68
C THR A 227 11.59 -15.21 -18.94
N THR A 228 10.92 -16.36 -19.05
CA THR A 228 10.03 -16.68 -20.18
C THR A 228 8.79 -15.79 -20.20
N HIS A 229 8.16 -15.61 -19.04
CA HIS A 229 6.95 -14.78 -18.90
C HIS A 229 7.27 -13.33 -18.52
N HIS A 230 8.54 -12.96 -18.45
CA HIS A 230 8.98 -11.60 -18.12
C HIS A 230 8.32 -11.06 -16.84
N LEU A 231 8.44 -11.79 -15.72
CA LEU A 231 7.86 -11.38 -14.43
C LEU A 231 8.33 -9.98 -14.03
N GLY A 232 7.44 -9.00 -13.86
CA GLY A 232 7.80 -7.62 -13.54
C GLY A 232 8.30 -7.42 -12.10
N VAL A 233 7.51 -7.86 -11.11
CA VAL A 233 7.81 -7.73 -9.68
C VAL A 233 7.27 -8.93 -8.88
N LEU A 234 7.98 -9.30 -7.81
CA LEU A 234 7.55 -10.31 -6.84
C LEU A 234 7.17 -9.61 -5.53
N PHE A 235 5.92 -9.73 -5.10
CA PHE A 235 5.48 -9.30 -3.79
C PHE A 235 5.53 -10.48 -2.81
N VAL A 236 6.20 -10.28 -1.68
CA VAL A 236 6.33 -11.25 -0.58
C VAL A 236 5.70 -10.65 0.65
N ASP A 237 4.53 -11.14 1.02
CA ASP A 237 3.81 -10.67 2.21
C ASP A 237 4.17 -11.49 3.45
N GLU A 238 3.84 -10.92 4.62
CA GLU A 238 4.00 -11.54 5.94
C GLU A 238 5.42 -12.08 6.19
N ILE A 239 6.46 -11.36 5.77
CA ILE A 239 7.86 -11.85 5.84
C ILE A 239 8.31 -12.18 7.28
N GLN A 240 7.67 -11.62 8.30
CA GLN A 240 7.87 -11.98 9.70
C GLN A 240 7.59 -13.46 9.99
N CYS A 241 6.71 -14.11 9.23
CA CYS A 241 6.39 -15.54 9.40
C CYS A 241 7.61 -16.44 9.21
N LEU A 242 8.65 -15.97 8.51
CA LEU A 242 9.93 -16.69 8.40
C LEU A 242 10.61 -16.89 9.76
N MET A 243 10.36 -16.03 10.74
CA MET A 243 10.98 -16.10 12.07
C MET A 243 10.36 -17.18 12.96
N LEU A 244 9.21 -17.75 12.58
CA LEU A 244 8.47 -18.72 13.42
C LEU A 244 9.25 -20.03 13.64
N ARG A 245 10.21 -20.32 12.77
CA ARG A 245 11.10 -21.49 12.89
C ARG A 245 12.48 -21.17 13.49
N GLY A 246 12.71 -19.91 13.86
CA GLY A 246 13.96 -19.42 14.44
C GLY A 246 14.80 -18.56 13.49
N ASP A 247 15.65 -17.74 14.08
CA ASP A 247 16.43 -16.70 13.39
C ASP A 247 17.31 -17.24 12.25
N GLU A 248 17.94 -18.40 12.42
CA GLU A 248 18.85 -18.97 11.40
C GLU A 248 18.10 -19.42 10.14
N GLU A 249 16.95 -20.07 10.32
CA GLU A 249 16.11 -20.52 9.21
C GLU A 249 15.49 -19.32 8.48
N ALA A 250 15.10 -18.28 9.22
CA ALA A 250 14.63 -17.03 8.67
C ALA A 250 15.71 -16.33 7.81
N LYS A 251 16.98 -16.33 8.26
CA LYS A 251 18.11 -15.80 7.47
C LYS A 251 18.34 -16.59 6.18
N LEU A 252 18.21 -17.92 6.23
CA LEU A 252 18.33 -18.77 5.04
C LEU A 252 17.20 -18.49 4.05
N ALA A 253 15.96 -18.39 4.51
CA ALA A 253 14.81 -18.05 3.68
C ALA A 253 14.92 -16.64 3.08
N LEU A 254 15.37 -15.66 3.87
CA LEU A 254 15.66 -14.33 3.34
C LEU A 254 16.76 -14.38 2.26
N SER A 255 17.84 -15.12 2.52
CA SER A 255 18.93 -15.30 1.56
C SER A 255 18.45 -15.96 0.27
N LEU A 256 17.47 -16.88 0.35
CA LEU A 256 16.80 -17.47 -0.81
C LEU A 256 16.09 -16.41 -1.64
N PHE A 257 15.26 -15.53 -1.06
CA PHE A 257 14.60 -14.45 -1.82
C PHE A 257 15.61 -13.53 -2.49
N LEU A 258 16.68 -13.13 -1.78
CA LEU A 258 17.72 -12.28 -2.34
C LEU A 258 18.51 -13.00 -3.47
N LYS A 259 18.72 -14.32 -3.34
CA LYS A 259 19.31 -15.17 -4.39
C LYS A 259 18.39 -15.23 -5.61
N ILE A 260 17.09 -15.47 -5.43
CA ILE A 260 16.08 -15.49 -6.51
C ILE A 260 16.05 -14.14 -7.24
N ALA A 261 15.97 -13.02 -6.51
CA ALA A 261 16.03 -11.68 -7.12
C ALA A 261 17.31 -11.49 -7.95
N ASN A 262 18.46 -11.93 -7.43
CA ASN A 262 19.74 -11.82 -8.15
C ASN A 262 19.82 -12.70 -9.40
N VAL A 263 19.32 -13.94 -9.33
CA VAL A 263 19.39 -14.90 -10.43
C VAL A 263 18.38 -14.52 -11.51
N CYS A 264 17.12 -14.32 -11.13
CA CYS A 264 16.03 -14.03 -12.05
C CYS A 264 15.99 -12.57 -12.53
N LYS A 265 16.76 -11.69 -11.87
CA LYS A 265 16.74 -10.23 -12.11
C LYS A 265 15.35 -9.61 -11.93
N VAL A 266 14.56 -10.14 -10.99
CA VAL A 266 13.20 -9.68 -10.67
C VAL A 266 13.24 -8.87 -9.36
N PRO A 267 12.78 -7.61 -9.37
CA PRO A 267 12.58 -6.81 -8.17
C PRO A 267 11.62 -7.44 -7.17
N ILE A 268 11.85 -7.17 -5.88
CA ILE A 268 11.02 -7.69 -4.78
C ILE A 268 10.40 -6.55 -3.95
N VAL A 269 9.13 -6.70 -3.59
CA VAL A 269 8.47 -5.89 -2.57
C VAL A 269 8.23 -6.80 -1.37
N PHE A 270 8.70 -6.39 -0.20
CA PHE A 270 8.46 -7.08 1.06
C PHE A 270 7.39 -6.36 1.87
N GLY A 271 6.36 -7.09 2.29
CA GLY A 271 5.38 -6.67 3.28
C GLY A 271 5.64 -7.39 4.60
N GLY A 272 5.56 -6.67 5.72
CA GLY A 272 5.62 -7.33 7.02
C GLY A 272 5.37 -6.43 8.21
N THR A 273 5.25 -7.04 9.40
CA THR A 273 5.19 -6.31 10.67
C THR A 273 6.56 -5.75 11.02
N TYR A 274 6.62 -4.91 12.05
CA TYR A 274 7.89 -4.36 12.50
C TYR A 274 8.90 -5.40 12.98
N ALA A 275 8.42 -6.57 13.42
CA ALA A 275 9.27 -7.71 13.75
C ALA A 275 10.18 -8.08 12.56
N ALA A 276 9.67 -7.98 11.33
CA ALA A 276 10.42 -8.29 10.12
C ALA A 276 11.67 -7.41 9.92
N VAL A 277 11.70 -6.19 10.47
CA VAL A 277 12.86 -5.30 10.32
C VAL A 277 14.13 -5.93 10.92
N ARG A 278 13.97 -6.79 11.94
CA ARG A 278 15.08 -7.50 12.60
C ARG A 278 15.79 -8.49 11.66
N LEU A 279 15.11 -8.98 10.62
CA LEU A 279 15.69 -9.85 9.60
C LEU A 279 16.77 -9.12 8.77
N PHE A 280 16.62 -7.81 8.62
CA PHE A 280 17.48 -6.99 7.77
C PHE A 280 18.54 -6.22 8.57
N SER A 281 18.25 -5.85 9.82
CA SER A 281 19.10 -4.97 10.62
C SER A 281 20.43 -5.59 11.06
N LYS A 282 20.52 -6.92 11.17
CA LYS A 282 21.75 -7.61 11.62
C LYS A 282 22.87 -7.65 10.56
N VAL A 283 22.56 -7.46 9.28
CA VAL A 283 23.53 -7.54 8.17
C VAL A 283 23.37 -6.34 7.26
N ALA A 284 24.31 -5.39 7.32
CA ALA A 284 24.26 -4.13 6.55
C ALA A 284 24.06 -4.34 5.03
N ARG A 285 24.57 -5.46 4.47
CA ARG A 285 24.34 -5.84 3.07
C ARG A 285 22.87 -6.09 2.75
N ASN A 286 22.13 -6.74 3.65
CA ASN A 286 20.71 -7.05 3.49
C ASN A 286 19.87 -5.78 3.65
N ALA A 287 20.16 -4.99 4.70
CA ALA A 287 19.54 -3.69 4.90
C ALA A 287 19.69 -2.76 3.68
N ARG A 288 20.93 -2.59 3.16
CA ARG A 288 21.18 -1.77 1.97
C ARG A 288 20.37 -2.22 0.76
N ARG A 289 20.16 -3.53 0.62
CA ARG A 289 19.47 -4.11 -0.52
C ARG A 289 17.96 -3.89 -0.44
N VAL A 290 17.39 -4.04 0.75
CA VAL A 290 15.96 -3.87 1.00
C VAL A 290 15.54 -2.41 1.08
N CYS A 291 16.44 -1.50 1.45
CA CYS A 291 16.21 -0.05 1.40
C CYS A 291 16.56 0.59 0.03
N SER A 292 17.04 -0.19 -0.95
CA SER A 292 17.52 0.39 -2.22
C SER A 292 16.42 0.93 -3.12
N GLY A 293 15.21 0.37 -3.04
CA GLY A 293 14.00 0.86 -3.70
C GLY A 293 13.15 1.77 -2.80
N GLY A 294 13.29 1.66 -1.47
CA GLY A 294 12.59 2.47 -0.49
C GLY A 294 12.20 1.67 0.75
N TYR A 295 12.09 2.37 1.88
CA TYR A 295 11.50 1.85 3.11
C TYR A 295 10.31 2.73 3.45
N PHE A 296 9.13 2.13 3.58
CA PHE A 296 7.87 2.82 3.84
C PHE A 296 7.25 2.28 5.12
N ASP A 297 6.91 3.17 6.04
CA ASP A 297 6.30 2.83 7.31
C ASP A 297 4.85 3.30 7.33
N LEU A 298 3.91 2.35 7.46
CA LEU A 298 2.51 2.61 7.77
C LEU A 298 2.39 2.76 9.28
N ALA A 299 2.92 3.87 9.77
CA ALA A 299 2.87 4.22 11.18
C ALA A 299 1.42 4.41 11.65
N LEU A 300 1.18 4.04 12.90
CA LEU A 300 -0.08 4.35 13.57
C LEU A 300 -0.17 5.86 13.86
N PRO A 301 -1.39 6.42 13.88
CA PRO A 301 -1.59 7.80 14.30
C PRO A 301 -1.07 8.03 15.71
N ALA A 302 -0.38 9.15 15.91
CA ALA A 302 0.26 9.47 17.20
C ALA A 302 -0.77 9.76 18.31
N SER A 303 -1.91 10.34 17.96
CA SER A 303 -2.99 10.68 18.88
C SER A 303 -4.34 10.73 18.14
N PHE A 304 -5.42 10.94 18.90
CA PHE A 304 -6.74 11.18 18.32
C PHE A 304 -6.84 12.52 17.58
N GLU A 305 -5.88 13.43 17.78
CA GLU A 305 -5.79 14.75 17.12
C GLU A 305 -5.03 14.67 15.79
N ASP A 306 -4.55 13.48 15.41
CA ASP A 306 -3.97 13.26 14.09
C ASP A 306 -5.04 13.55 13.03
N VAL A 307 -4.83 14.66 12.32
CA VAL A 307 -5.79 15.21 11.35
C VAL A 307 -6.04 14.22 10.22
N ILE A 308 -5.02 13.47 9.79
CA ILE A 308 -5.15 12.49 8.70
C ILE A 308 -6.06 11.35 9.15
N TRP A 309 -5.81 10.82 10.34
CA TRP A 309 -6.63 9.75 10.92
C TRP A 309 -8.06 10.19 11.19
N ASP A 310 -8.27 11.32 11.85
CA ASP A 310 -9.61 11.80 12.19
C ASP A 310 -10.43 12.07 10.91
N LYS A 311 -9.87 12.82 9.96
CA LYS A 311 -10.59 13.25 8.77
C LYS A 311 -10.74 12.17 7.69
N LEU A 312 -9.70 11.39 7.38
CA LEU A 312 -9.79 10.38 6.32
C LEU A 312 -10.41 9.08 6.79
N VAL A 313 -10.25 8.74 8.07
CA VAL A 313 -10.66 7.44 8.60
C VAL A 313 -11.89 7.57 9.48
N VAL A 314 -11.80 8.30 10.59
CA VAL A 314 -12.88 8.32 11.60
C VAL A 314 -14.13 9.00 11.06
N GLU A 315 -14.00 10.18 10.46
CA GLU A 315 -15.14 10.92 9.89
C GLU A 315 -15.80 10.15 8.74
N VAL A 316 -15.01 9.57 7.83
CA VAL A 316 -15.55 8.78 6.71
C VAL A 316 -16.28 7.55 7.22
N ILE A 317 -15.68 6.78 8.13
CA ILE A 317 -16.29 5.58 8.71
C ILE A 317 -17.60 5.94 9.42
N TRP A 318 -17.54 6.92 10.32
CA TRP A 318 -18.66 7.26 11.18
C TRP A 318 -19.80 7.92 10.41
N ASN A 319 -19.53 8.85 9.50
CA ASN A 319 -20.60 9.57 8.81
C ASN A 319 -21.28 8.72 7.73
N LYS A 320 -20.54 7.85 7.03
CA LYS A 320 -21.08 7.10 5.89
C LYS A 320 -21.62 5.72 6.24
N TYR A 321 -21.13 5.07 7.29
CA TYR A 321 -21.38 3.63 7.51
C TYR A 321 -22.13 3.32 8.80
N GLN A 322 -23.23 4.02 9.06
CA GLN A 322 -24.14 3.73 10.17
C GLN A 322 -25.47 3.14 9.69
N TRP A 323 -25.70 1.86 9.99
CA TRP A 323 -26.93 1.10 9.71
C TRP A 323 -27.90 1.03 10.91
N VAL A 324 -27.62 1.75 12.00
CA VAL A 324 -28.62 1.89 13.09
C VAL A 324 -29.78 2.81 12.67
N ASN A 325 -30.94 2.67 13.32
CA ASN A 325 -32.16 3.44 12.98
C ASN A 325 -31.92 4.95 13.05
N GLN A 326 -31.17 5.38 14.06
CA GLN A 326 -30.83 6.77 14.32
C GLN A 326 -29.30 6.89 14.34
N PRO A 327 -28.69 7.38 13.25
CA PRO A 327 -27.26 7.65 13.23
C PRO A 327 -26.88 8.68 14.30
N ALA A 328 -25.79 8.43 15.01
CA ALA A 328 -25.27 9.35 16.01
C ALA A 328 -24.24 10.31 15.37
N PRO A 329 -24.22 11.60 15.73
CA PRO A 329 -23.20 12.53 15.25
C PRO A 329 -21.83 12.23 15.89
N LEU A 330 -20.75 12.50 15.15
CA LEU A 330 -19.39 12.32 15.65
C LEU A 330 -19.00 13.47 16.59
N MET A 331 -19.08 13.21 17.91
CA MET A 331 -18.65 14.14 18.96
C MET A 331 -17.19 13.91 19.36
N ASP A 332 -16.53 14.92 19.93
CA ASP A 332 -15.12 14.82 20.33
C ASP A 332 -14.86 13.75 21.40
N ASP A 333 -15.78 13.56 22.33
CA ASP A 333 -15.68 12.51 23.34
C ASP A 333 -15.73 11.12 22.72
N LEU A 334 -16.48 10.97 21.63
CA LEU A 334 -16.57 9.73 20.87
C LEU A 334 -15.28 9.49 20.07
N ARG A 335 -14.69 10.52 19.45
CA ARG A 335 -13.37 10.44 18.78
C ARG A 335 -12.31 9.94 19.75
N LYS A 336 -12.23 10.54 20.93
CA LYS A 336 -11.32 10.16 22.01
C LYS A 336 -11.55 8.71 22.46
N LEU A 337 -12.81 8.31 22.60
CA LEU A 337 -13.16 6.94 22.98
C LEU A 337 -12.75 5.93 21.91
N LEU A 338 -13.06 6.18 20.63
CA LEU A 338 -12.69 5.31 19.51
C LEU A 338 -11.17 5.13 19.45
N PHE A 339 -10.41 6.22 19.57
CA PHE A 339 -8.95 6.14 19.61
C PHE A 339 -8.45 5.38 20.84
N LYS A 340 -9.03 5.63 22.03
CA LYS A 340 -8.68 4.88 23.25
C LYS A 340 -8.90 3.37 23.07
N LEU A 341 -10.03 2.96 22.50
CA LEU A 341 -10.37 1.55 22.33
C LEU A 341 -9.56 0.86 21.23
N THR A 342 -9.18 1.58 20.16
CA THR A 342 -8.58 0.96 18.95
C THR A 342 -7.07 1.23 18.80
N GLN A 343 -6.55 2.27 19.47
CA GLN A 343 -5.17 2.75 19.35
C GLN A 343 -4.75 3.08 17.90
N GLY A 344 -5.71 3.47 17.06
CA GLY A 344 -5.44 3.82 15.66
C GLY A 344 -5.27 2.63 14.71
N ILE A 345 -5.49 1.39 15.18
CA ILE A 345 -5.39 0.21 14.33
C ILE A 345 -6.68 0.10 13.50
N LEU A 346 -6.57 0.29 12.18
CA LEU A 346 -7.71 0.33 11.26
C LEU A 346 -8.58 -0.93 11.34
N ALA A 347 -7.99 -2.13 11.32
CA ALA A 347 -8.75 -3.38 11.42
C ALA A 347 -9.56 -3.49 12.71
N ILE A 348 -9.02 -2.99 13.84
CA ILE A 348 -9.72 -3.00 15.13
C ILE A 348 -10.83 -1.94 15.13
N LEU A 349 -10.61 -0.77 14.53
CA LEU A 349 -11.64 0.26 14.38
C LEU A 349 -12.84 -0.25 13.58
N VAL A 350 -12.60 -0.80 12.39
CA VAL A 350 -13.66 -1.34 11.53
C VAL A 350 -14.38 -2.50 12.21
N ALA A 351 -13.64 -3.41 12.85
CA ALA A 351 -14.23 -4.52 13.59
C ALA A 351 -15.10 -4.05 14.77
N LEU A 352 -14.63 -3.07 15.56
CA LEU A 352 -15.35 -2.52 16.70
C LEU A 352 -16.62 -1.81 16.22
N HIS A 353 -16.50 -0.98 15.19
CA HIS A 353 -17.63 -0.27 14.61
C HIS A 353 -18.71 -1.24 14.10
N ARG A 354 -18.32 -2.26 13.32
CA ARG A 354 -19.21 -3.32 12.83
C ARG A 354 -19.87 -4.07 13.99
N ALA A 355 -19.07 -4.54 14.96
CA ALA A 355 -19.56 -5.31 16.10
C ALA A 355 -20.55 -4.51 16.96
N SER A 356 -20.30 -3.22 17.16
CA SER A 356 -21.18 -2.35 17.94
C SER A 356 -22.51 -2.10 17.25
N GLN A 357 -22.53 -1.97 15.93
CA GLN A 357 -23.77 -1.87 15.17
C GLN A 357 -24.57 -3.18 15.19
N VAL A 358 -23.90 -4.31 15.01
CA VAL A 358 -24.53 -5.64 15.13
C VAL A 358 -25.14 -5.84 16.52
N TYR A 359 -24.43 -5.43 17.57
CA TYR A 359 -24.92 -5.48 18.94
C TYR A 359 -26.16 -4.60 19.12
N ALA A 360 -26.11 -3.34 18.68
CA ALA A 360 -27.22 -2.40 18.77
C ALA A 360 -28.48 -2.93 18.05
N ILE A 361 -28.33 -3.40 16.81
CA ILE A 361 -29.43 -3.95 16.00
C ILE A 361 -30.08 -5.17 16.69
N ARG A 362 -29.28 -6.08 17.24
CA ARG A 362 -29.79 -7.28 17.92
C ARG A 362 -30.54 -6.99 19.21
N HIS A 363 -30.16 -5.93 19.92
CA HIS A 363 -30.78 -5.55 21.20
C HIS A 363 -31.85 -4.47 21.04
N GLY A 364 -32.24 -4.13 19.80
CA GLY A 364 -33.26 -3.12 19.53
C GLY A 364 -32.84 -1.71 19.92
N MET A 365 -31.54 -1.43 20.01
CA MET A 365 -31.02 -0.10 20.30
C MET A 365 -31.03 0.75 19.01
N ASN A 366 -31.44 2.01 19.13
CA ASN A 366 -31.59 2.89 17.98
C ASN A 366 -30.28 3.56 17.52
N THR A 367 -29.29 3.66 18.40
CA THR A 367 -28.04 4.41 18.20
C THR A 367 -26.85 3.60 18.72
N VAL A 368 -25.66 3.82 18.17
CA VAL A 368 -24.39 3.38 18.81
C VAL A 368 -23.82 4.55 19.60
N ASP A 369 -23.81 4.43 20.92
CA ASP A 369 -23.26 5.42 21.84
C ASP A 369 -21.97 4.90 22.52
N ALA A 370 -21.40 5.74 23.40
CA ALA A 370 -20.22 5.38 24.18
C ALA A 370 -20.45 4.14 25.07
N ALA A 371 -21.66 3.92 25.59
CA ALA A 371 -21.97 2.77 26.43
C ALA A 371 -21.92 1.47 25.62
N VAL A 372 -22.51 1.46 24.41
CA VAL A 372 -22.47 0.32 23.49
C VAL A 372 -21.04 0.01 23.06
N LEU A 373 -20.24 1.01 22.69
CA LEU A 373 -18.84 0.81 22.30
C LEU A 373 -18.03 0.16 23.43
N ASN A 374 -18.13 0.69 24.65
CA ASN A 374 -17.44 0.10 25.80
C ASN A 374 -17.95 -1.31 26.10
N LYS A 375 -19.26 -1.55 26.05
CA LYS A 375 -19.83 -2.87 26.33
C LYS A 375 -19.32 -3.92 25.33
N VAL A 376 -19.29 -3.58 24.05
CA VAL A 376 -18.82 -4.48 22.98
C VAL A 376 -17.32 -4.70 23.10
N TYR A 377 -16.55 -3.66 23.38
CA TYR A 377 -15.12 -3.78 23.62
C TYR A 377 -14.81 -4.70 24.82
N GLU A 378 -15.49 -4.52 25.95
CA GLU A 378 -15.29 -5.31 27.16
C GLU A 378 -15.76 -6.76 27.05
N THR A 379 -16.65 -7.08 26.09
CA THR A 379 -17.21 -8.43 25.95
C THR A 379 -16.63 -9.21 24.76
N GLN A 380 -16.38 -8.55 23.63
CA GLN A 380 -15.98 -9.20 22.38
C GLN A 380 -14.49 -8.99 22.03
N PHE A 381 -13.83 -7.96 22.59
CA PHE A 381 -12.43 -7.63 22.29
C PHE A 381 -11.47 -8.01 23.41
N VAL A 382 -11.90 -8.82 24.40
CA VAL A 382 -11.12 -9.22 25.60
C VAL A 382 -9.73 -9.73 25.25
N LEU A 383 -9.59 -10.51 24.18
CA LEU A 383 -8.31 -11.07 23.74
C LEU A 383 -7.32 -10.00 23.24
N LEU A 384 -7.82 -8.86 22.78
CA LEU A 384 -7.02 -7.73 22.27
C LEU A 384 -6.67 -6.73 23.36
N HIS A 385 -7.33 -6.77 24.53
CA HIS A 385 -7.07 -5.83 25.63
C HIS A 385 -5.60 -5.75 26.03
N PRO A 386 -4.87 -6.88 26.25
CA PRO A 386 -3.49 -6.79 26.71
C PRO A 386 -2.56 -6.11 25.70
N ALA A 387 -2.82 -6.32 24.41
CA ALA A 387 -2.07 -5.73 23.30
C ALA A 387 -2.35 -4.22 23.18
N LEU A 388 -3.62 -3.84 23.25
CA LEU A 388 -4.05 -2.44 23.20
C LEU A 388 -3.62 -1.66 24.45
N ASP A 389 -3.66 -2.28 25.62
CA ASP A 389 -3.14 -1.69 26.87
C ASP A 389 -1.63 -1.48 26.83
N ALA A 390 -0.89 -2.37 26.17
CA ALA A 390 0.54 -2.19 25.94
C ALA A 390 0.79 -0.92 25.11
N LEU A 391 0.06 -0.74 24.00
CA LEU A 391 0.12 0.46 23.15
C LEU A 391 -0.25 1.73 23.93
N ARG A 392 -1.38 1.73 24.67
CA ARG A 392 -1.81 2.86 25.51
C ARG A 392 -0.77 3.27 26.53
N SER A 393 -0.15 2.27 27.17
CA SER A 393 0.79 2.53 28.25
C SER A 393 2.11 3.12 27.77
N ASN A 394 2.43 2.96 26.47
CA ASN A 394 3.72 3.32 25.87
C ASN A 394 4.94 2.79 26.66
N LYS A 395 4.75 1.71 27.45
CA LYS A 395 5.80 1.12 28.28
C LYS A 395 6.52 0.03 27.50
N LYS A 396 7.82 0.24 27.24
CA LYS A 396 8.71 -0.67 26.49
C LYS A 396 8.57 -2.14 26.91
N ASN A 397 8.57 -2.42 28.22
CA ASN A 397 8.51 -3.80 28.76
C ASN A 397 7.18 -4.55 28.46
N ARG A 398 6.08 -3.83 28.18
CA ARG A 398 4.79 -4.45 27.80
C ARG A 398 4.67 -4.65 26.30
N LEU A 399 5.28 -3.77 25.51
CA LEU A 399 5.34 -3.85 24.05
C LEU A 399 6.27 -4.96 23.57
N GLU A 400 7.34 -5.29 24.31
CA GLU A 400 8.23 -6.43 24.01
C GLU A 400 7.51 -7.79 24.02
N LYS A 401 6.37 -7.91 24.69
CA LYS A 401 5.54 -9.12 24.65
C LYS A 401 4.75 -9.28 23.34
N PHE A 402 4.65 -8.21 22.55
CA PHE A 402 3.93 -8.16 21.28
C PHE A 402 4.86 -7.60 20.20
N GLU A 403 5.73 -8.47 19.65
CA GLU A 403 6.75 -8.08 18.68
C GLU A 403 6.17 -7.40 17.42
N ASP A 404 4.91 -7.67 17.07
CA ASP A 404 4.21 -7.07 15.94
C ASP A 404 3.81 -5.59 16.12
N LEU A 405 3.86 -5.09 17.36
CA LEU A 405 3.40 -3.74 17.72
C LEU A 405 4.53 -2.73 17.94
N LEU A 406 5.79 -3.18 17.93
CA LEU A 406 6.94 -2.34 18.22
C LEU A 406 7.46 -1.66 16.96
N PRO A 407 7.32 -0.34 16.75
CA PRO A 407 8.03 0.33 15.67
C PRO A 407 9.55 0.11 15.82
N PRO A 408 10.32 0.09 14.71
CA PRO A 408 11.74 -0.17 14.77
C PRO A 408 12.43 0.95 15.58
N LYS A 409 13.44 0.58 16.38
CA LYS A 409 14.18 1.50 17.25
C LYS A 409 14.57 2.81 16.52
N ASP A 410 14.77 3.87 17.32
CA ASP A 410 15.20 5.24 16.96
C ASP A 410 16.34 5.39 15.92
N GLN A 411 17.05 4.31 15.56
CA GLN A 411 18.03 4.29 14.47
C GLN A 411 17.41 4.29 13.06
N MET A 412 16.13 3.91 12.92
CA MET A 412 15.41 3.91 11.63
C MET A 412 14.54 5.16 11.42
N SER A 413 14.19 5.90 12.48
CA SER A 413 13.50 7.18 12.34
C SER A 413 14.35 8.21 11.59
N THR A 414 15.68 8.07 11.63
CA THR A 414 16.64 8.86 10.85
C THR A 414 16.69 8.47 9.36
N LEU A 415 16.13 7.32 8.97
CA LEU A 415 16.07 6.83 7.57
C LEU A 415 14.74 7.16 6.88
N LEU A 416 13.73 7.59 7.63
CA LEU A 416 12.51 8.15 7.08
C LEU A 416 12.90 9.45 6.38
N ARG A 417 12.78 9.49 5.04
CA ARG A 417 12.93 10.75 4.33
C ARG A 417 11.86 11.69 4.90
N PRO A 418 12.22 12.87 5.44
CA PRO A 418 11.22 13.90 5.61
C PRO A 418 10.72 14.22 4.20
N SER A 419 9.52 13.76 3.87
CA SER A 419 8.77 14.32 2.76
C SER A 419 8.70 15.82 3.04
N ASN A 420 9.01 16.67 2.05
CA ASN A 420 8.86 18.12 2.20
C ASN A 420 7.50 18.39 2.85
N ASP A 421 7.48 18.98 4.05
CA ASP A 421 6.24 19.15 4.84
C ASP A 421 5.15 19.86 4.01
N GLU A 422 5.55 20.74 3.08
CA GLU A 422 4.68 21.42 2.13
C GLU A 422 3.98 20.46 1.13
N ALA A 423 4.69 19.47 0.58
CA ALA A 423 4.09 18.49 -0.33
C ALA A 423 3.17 17.51 0.41
N LEU A 424 3.52 17.17 1.66
CA LEU A 424 2.67 16.36 2.53
C LEU A 424 1.37 17.12 2.88
N LEU A 425 1.46 18.41 3.20
CA LEU A 425 0.29 19.26 3.42
C LEU A 425 -0.58 19.38 2.18
N GLU A 426 0.00 19.55 0.99
CA GLU A 426 -0.75 19.62 -0.26
C GLU A 426 -1.49 18.31 -0.55
N ARG A 427 -0.84 17.15 -0.36
CA ARG A 427 -1.47 15.83 -0.48
C ARG A 427 -2.62 15.66 0.49
N ILE A 428 -2.43 16.06 1.74
CA ILE A 428 -3.47 16.03 2.78
C ILE A 428 -4.67 16.89 2.36
N GLN A 429 -4.43 18.11 1.87
CA GLN A 429 -5.49 18.99 1.39
C GLN A 429 -6.28 18.39 0.22
N ARG A 430 -5.60 17.77 -0.75
CA ARG A 430 -6.27 17.09 -1.88
C ARG A 430 -7.12 15.90 -1.43
N LEU A 431 -6.60 15.09 -0.51
CA LEU A 431 -7.34 13.97 0.09
C LEU A 431 -8.59 14.47 0.84
N PHE A 432 -8.49 15.59 1.57
CA PHE A 432 -9.62 16.20 2.28
C PHE A 432 -10.66 16.82 1.34
N ALA A 433 -10.24 17.56 0.33
CA ALA A 433 -11.15 18.16 -0.65
C ALA A 433 -11.99 17.09 -1.36
N ALA A 434 -11.37 15.95 -1.72
CA ALA A 434 -12.08 14.82 -2.28
C ALA A 434 -13.07 14.21 -1.28
N ALA A 435 -12.62 13.89 -0.05
CA ALA A 435 -13.47 13.31 0.98
C ALA A 435 -14.71 14.18 1.29
N GLN A 436 -14.58 15.51 1.21
CA GLN A 436 -15.68 16.47 1.38
C GLN A 436 -16.61 16.57 0.16
N ASN A 437 -16.08 16.58 -1.07
CA ASN A 437 -16.91 16.57 -2.28
C ASN A 437 -17.80 15.33 -2.35
N ASP A 438 -17.33 14.18 -1.85
CA ASP A 438 -18.14 12.98 -1.74
C ASP A 438 -19.05 12.91 -0.52
N ALA A 439 -18.90 13.84 0.42
CA ALA A 439 -19.91 14.06 1.45
C ALA A 439 -21.02 14.97 0.90
N ALA A 440 -20.68 15.96 0.08
CA ALA A 440 -21.61 16.92 -0.52
C ALA A 440 -22.42 16.37 -1.70
N THR A 441 -21.87 15.46 -2.53
CA THR A 441 -22.67 14.78 -3.58
C THR A 441 -23.76 13.89 -2.98
N VAL A 442 -23.55 13.36 -1.77
CA VAL A 442 -24.54 12.54 -1.05
C VAL A 442 -25.68 13.36 -0.45
N GLU A 443 -25.45 14.65 -0.15
CA GLU A 443 -26.54 15.56 0.26
C GLU A 443 -27.41 16.03 -0.92
N ASN A 444 -26.90 15.96 -2.15
CA ASN A 444 -27.59 16.46 -3.36
C ASN A 444 -28.23 15.38 -4.25
N GLU A 445 -28.11 14.09 -3.93
CA GLU A 445 -28.82 13.01 -4.66
C GLU A 445 -30.33 12.91 -4.30
N GLY A 446 -30.90 13.96 -3.70
CA GLY A 446 -32.31 14.09 -3.33
C GLY A 446 -33.19 14.92 -4.28
N GLU A 447 -32.65 15.52 -5.35
CA GLU A 447 -33.46 16.33 -6.29
C GLU A 447 -33.22 15.93 -7.76
N GLU A 448 -34.31 15.56 -8.45
CA GLU A 448 -34.30 15.23 -9.89
C GLU A 448 -33.83 16.43 -10.76
N PRO A 449 -33.07 16.20 -11.85
CA PRO A 449 -32.59 17.29 -12.68
C PRO A 449 -33.61 17.69 -13.75
N GLY A 450 -34.20 18.88 -13.60
CA GLY A 450 -34.86 19.60 -14.69
C GLY A 450 -33.85 20.48 -15.45
N ASN A 451 -33.64 20.17 -16.73
CA ASN A 451 -33.13 21.01 -17.83
C ASN A 451 -32.37 22.32 -17.48
N ALA A 452 -31.07 22.39 -17.84
CA ALA A 452 -30.53 23.44 -18.72
C ALA A 452 -29.04 23.22 -19.05
N LEU A 453 -28.72 23.30 -20.34
CA LEU A 453 -27.36 23.47 -20.84
C LEU A 453 -26.76 24.81 -20.40
N SER A 454 -25.50 24.82 -19.94
CA SER A 454 -24.50 25.84 -20.32
C SER A 454 -23.10 25.48 -19.80
N ILE A 455 -22.12 25.44 -20.70
CA ILE A 455 -20.68 25.38 -20.41
C ILE A 455 -20.16 26.82 -20.17
N PRO A 456 -19.24 27.04 -19.21
CA PRO A 456 -18.16 28.01 -19.43
C PRO A 456 -16.79 27.41 -19.06
N LYS A 457 -15.91 27.20 -20.06
CA LYS A 457 -14.76 28.06 -20.44
C LYS A 457 -13.77 28.40 -19.30
N ALA A 458 -12.60 27.77 -19.38
CA ALA A 458 -11.38 28.08 -18.64
C ALA A 458 -10.83 29.48 -18.95
N ALA A 459 -10.39 30.23 -17.93
CA ALA A 459 -9.27 31.20 -17.98
C ALA A 459 -8.94 31.83 -16.60
N ASN A 460 -7.62 32.00 -16.35
CA ASN A 460 -6.93 32.98 -15.47
C ASN A 460 -6.51 32.58 -14.03
N SER A 461 -5.52 31.68 -13.92
CA SER A 461 -4.86 31.23 -12.68
C SER A 461 -3.69 32.09 -12.15
N ALA A 462 -3.38 33.24 -12.75
CA ALA A 462 -2.23 34.08 -12.32
C ALA A 462 -2.59 35.21 -11.34
N GLY A 463 -3.82 35.72 -11.38
CA GLY A 463 -4.25 36.84 -10.52
C GLY A 463 -4.63 36.41 -9.10
N GLU A 464 -5.17 35.20 -8.95
CA GLU A 464 -5.63 34.68 -7.66
C GLU A 464 -4.47 34.30 -6.72
N ALA A 465 -3.36 33.80 -7.27
CA ALA A 465 -2.17 33.47 -6.48
C ALA A 465 -1.52 34.71 -5.84
N SER A 466 -1.52 35.85 -6.56
CA SER A 466 -0.99 37.12 -6.05
C SER A 466 -1.85 37.72 -4.93
N GLN A 467 -3.18 37.60 -5.04
CA GLN A 467 -4.10 38.05 -3.98
C GLN A 467 -4.10 37.11 -2.77
N ALA A 468 -3.94 35.80 -2.97
CA ALA A 468 -3.79 34.83 -1.88
C ALA A 468 -2.50 35.06 -1.08
N ALA A 469 -1.38 35.34 -1.76
CA ALA A 469 -0.11 35.67 -1.12
C ALA A 469 -0.19 36.97 -0.28
N ALA A 470 -0.89 38.00 -0.77
CA ALA A 470 -1.11 39.25 -0.02
C ALA A 470 -1.95 39.02 1.25
N ARG A 471 -3.02 38.22 1.17
CA ARG A 471 -3.87 37.86 2.32
C ARG A 471 -3.11 37.02 3.35
N LEU A 472 -2.25 36.11 2.88
CA LEU A 472 -1.40 35.30 3.75
C LEU A 472 -0.39 36.18 4.53
N MET A 473 0.22 37.16 3.88
CA MET A 473 1.16 38.10 4.53
C MET A 473 0.47 39.00 5.57
N GLU A 474 -0.81 39.34 5.35
CA GLU A 474 -1.61 40.10 6.30
C GLU A 474 -2.00 39.24 7.51
N GLN A 475 -2.34 37.96 7.31
CA GLN A 475 -2.62 37.01 8.39
C GLN A 475 -1.38 36.65 9.23
N ILE A 476 -0.20 36.56 8.60
CA ILE A 476 1.09 36.35 9.29
C ILE A 476 1.44 37.56 10.18
N ARG A 477 1.06 38.79 9.80
CA ARG A 477 1.28 39.98 10.63
C ARG A 477 0.42 40.00 11.90
N LEU A 478 -0.76 39.39 11.86
CA LEU A 478 -1.75 39.41 12.94
C LEU A 478 -1.62 38.24 13.94
N ASN A 479 -0.86 37.18 13.61
CA ASN A 479 -0.70 36.01 14.47
C ASN A 479 0.76 35.85 14.95
N PRO A 480 1.04 36.01 16.25
CA PRO A 480 2.40 35.98 16.79
C PRO A 480 3.12 34.63 16.63
N ALA A 481 2.39 33.50 16.62
CA ALA A 481 2.97 32.18 16.39
C ALA A 481 3.40 31.97 14.93
N LEU A 482 2.63 32.50 13.97
CA LEU A 482 2.97 32.46 12.54
C LEU A 482 4.12 33.43 12.21
N LYS A 483 4.22 34.55 12.93
CA LYS A 483 5.32 35.52 12.78
C LYS A 483 6.68 34.95 13.21
N GLU A 484 6.70 34.14 14.26
CA GLU A 484 7.90 33.41 14.72
C GLU A 484 8.35 32.36 13.68
N LEU A 485 7.40 31.62 13.10
CA LEU A 485 7.62 30.66 12.01
C LEU A 485 8.11 31.33 10.71
N ALA A 486 7.53 32.49 10.36
CA ALA A 486 7.94 33.29 9.20
C ALA A 486 9.35 33.89 9.35
N ARG A 487 9.77 34.25 10.57
CA ARG A 487 11.16 34.66 10.86
C ARG A 487 12.14 33.50 10.71
N ARG A 488 11.80 32.31 11.20
CA ARG A 488 12.68 31.12 11.11
C ARG A 488 12.86 30.61 9.67
N SER A 489 11.89 30.89 8.80
CA SER A 489 11.90 30.51 7.38
C SER A 489 12.46 31.60 6.45
N GLY A 490 12.89 32.75 6.97
CA GLY A 490 13.50 33.82 6.18
C GLY A 490 12.53 34.63 5.31
N LEU A 491 11.22 34.45 5.49
CA LEU A 491 10.16 35.16 4.75
C LEU A 491 10.00 36.63 5.18
N ILE A 492 10.57 37.01 6.32
CA ILE A 492 10.59 38.38 6.83
C ILE A 492 12.04 38.74 7.15
N GLY A 493 12.56 39.81 6.53
CA GLY A 493 13.93 40.28 6.73
C GLY A 493 14.23 40.65 8.18
N SER A 494 15.45 40.36 8.62
CA SER A 494 15.96 40.76 9.93
C SER A 494 16.46 42.21 9.90
N GLU A 495 15.60 43.16 10.27
CA GLU A 495 15.97 44.53 10.64
C GLU A 495 15.12 44.91 11.86
N GLU A 496 15.56 45.58 12.91
CA GLU A 496 16.85 46.06 13.39
C GLU A 496 16.66 46.19 14.91
N CYS A 497 17.69 45.86 15.68
CA CYS A 497 17.79 46.29 17.08
C CYS A 497 18.20 47.77 17.05
N GLY A 498 17.34 48.67 17.54
CA GLY A 498 17.62 50.12 17.54
C GLY A 498 16.70 50.91 18.47
N THR A 499 17.17 51.08 19.70
CA THR A 499 16.96 52.24 20.60
C THR A 499 15.93 53.31 20.22
N THR A 500 14.89 53.47 21.03
CA THR A 500 14.71 54.62 21.95
C THR A 500 13.58 54.34 22.94
#